data_AF-A0AAD4W5V7-F1
#
_entry.id   AF-A0AAD4W5V7-F1
#
_cell.length_a   1.000
_cell.length_b   1.000
_cell.length_c   1.000
_cell.angle_alpha   90.00
_cell.angle_beta   90.00
_cell.angle_gamma   90.00
#
_symmetry.space_group_name_H-M   'P 1'
#
loop_
_entity.id
_entity.type
_entity.pdbx_description
1 polymer ?
#
loop_
_entity_poly.entity_id
_entity_poly.type
_entity_poly.pdbx_seq_one_letter_code
_entity_poly.pdbx_strand_id
1 'polypeptide(L)'
;MSTAATPKNGTDALYISWMDFDNSAEYFVYMHFAEFEKLQPNQSRQFNITINGESLHEKVVPYYLSSSTIYSTRALSTGGQYNLSIFKAKNFTLPPILNAIEVYTVKEFLESRTNQADVDAITSIKSTYKIEKNWQGDPRHLLRCTWCIDTPTFLRKMKPVVQVARFSPKLFFNI
;
A
#
# COMPACT_ATOMS: atom_id res chain seq x y z
N MET A 1 5.90 1.89 14.29
CA MET A 1 6.12 3.04 13.39
C MET A 1 7.18 3.90 14.05
N SER A 2 8.37 4.08 13.48
CA SER A 2 9.47 4.84 14.13
C SER A 2 9.96 6.04 13.30
N THR A 3 9.43 6.17 12.09
CA THR A 3 9.75 7.24 11.15
C THR A 3 8.46 7.84 10.62
N ALA A 4 8.48 9.12 10.26
CA ALA A 4 7.39 9.82 9.59
C ALA A 4 7.96 10.77 8.54
N ALA A 5 7.20 11.00 7.47
CA ALA A 5 7.44 12.10 6.57
C ALA A 5 6.58 13.31 6.96
N THR A 6 7.15 14.49 6.75
CA THR A 6 6.51 15.79 6.89
C THR A 6 6.99 16.68 5.74
N PRO A 7 6.18 17.64 5.26
CA PRO A 7 6.62 18.60 4.27
C PRO A 7 7.79 19.44 4.78
N LYS A 8 8.68 19.85 3.87
CA LYS A 8 9.86 20.67 4.18
C LYS A 8 9.46 22.04 4.70
N ASN A 9 8.44 22.65 4.10
CA ASN A 9 7.83 23.87 4.64
C ASN A 9 6.56 23.51 5.41
N GLY A 10 6.40 24.06 6.62
CA GLY A 10 5.27 23.74 7.51
C GLY A 10 3.87 24.16 7.02
N THR A 11 3.79 24.86 5.89
CA THR A 11 2.55 25.24 5.21
C THR A 11 2.18 24.31 4.08
N ASP A 12 3.11 23.50 3.59
CA ASP A 12 2.93 22.69 2.41
C ASP A 12 2.13 21.42 2.73
N ALA A 13 1.64 20.78 1.68
CA ALA A 13 0.98 19.49 1.76
C ALA A 13 1.95 18.36 1.41
N LEU A 14 1.65 17.15 1.89
CA LEU A 14 2.26 15.93 1.37
C LEU A 14 1.48 15.52 0.12
N TYR A 15 2.20 15.30 -0.98
CA TYR A 15 1.63 14.82 -2.24
C TYR A 15 2.18 13.44 -2.55
N ILE A 16 1.29 12.51 -2.86
CA ILE A 16 1.64 11.16 -3.32
C ILE A 16 0.78 10.89 -4.54
N SER A 17 1.41 10.50 -5.64
CA SER A 17 0.69 10.14 -6.85
C SER A 17 1.13 8.79 -7.38
N TRP A 18 0.17 8.08 -7.95
CA TRP A 18 0.41 6.86 -8.72
C TRP A 18 -0.51 6.84 -9.93
N MET A 19 -0.09 6.13 -10.96
CA MET A 19 -0.86 5.95 -12.19
C MET A 19 -1.20 4.48 -12.32
N ASP A 20 -2.45 4.21 -12.69
CA ASP A 20 -2.86 2.91 -13.18
C ASP A 20 -3.39 3.04 -14.61
N PHE A 21 -3.01 2.07 -15.43
CA PHE A 21 -3.46 1.94 -16.81
C PHE A 21 -4.67 1.01 -16.94
N ASP A 22 -4.99 0.26 -15.88
CA ASP A 22 -6.19 -0.53 -15.79
C ASP A 22 -7.36 0.30 -15.22
N ASN A 23 -8.29 0.69 -16.10
CA ASN A 23 -9.47 1.46 -15.70
C ASN A 23 -10.51 0.63 -14.94
N SER A 24 -10.34 -0.70 -14.85
CA SER A 24 -11.21 -1.60 -14.09
C SER A 24 -10.68 -1.91 -12.70
N ALA A 25 -9.45 -1.51 -12.38
CA ALA A 25 -8.84 -1.77 -11.10
C ALA A 25 -9.48 -0.93 -9.98
N GLU A 26 -9.90 -1.62 -8.93
CA GLU A 26 -10.35 -1.00 -7.69
C GLU A 26 -9.21 -0.92 -6.69
N TYR A 27 -9.03 0.27 -6.10
CA TYR A 27 -8.00 0.51 -5.11
C TYR A 27 -8.55 0.81 -3.71
N PHE A 28 -7.87 0.28 -2.70
CA PHE A 28 -8.06 0.64 -1.30
C PHE A 28 -6.75 1.19 -0.74
N VAL A 29 -6.84 2.33 -0.06
CA VAL A 29 -5.67 3.00 0.50
C VAL A 29 -5.76 2.99 2.01
N TYR A 30 -4.67 2.62 2.68
CA TYR A 30 -4.53 2.64 4.12
C TYR A 30 -3.33 3.52 4.45
N MET A 31 -3.54 4.51 5.30
CA MET A 31 -2.53 5.47 5.74
C MET A 31 -2.36 5.33 7.24
N HIS A 32 -1.11 5.25 7.65
CA HIS A 32 -0.74 5.04 9.03
C HIS A 32 -0.07 6.28 9.61
N PHE A 33 -0.54 6.67 10.79
CA PHE A 33 -0.10 7.86 11.50
C PHE A 33 0.28 7.48 12.92
N ALA A 34 1.36 8.05 13.43
CA ALA A 34 1.78 7.95 14.82
C ALA A 34 2.50 9.24 15.22
N GLU A 35 1.98 9.91 16.24
CA GLU A 35 2.55 11.15 16.78
C GLU A 35 3.50 10.83 17.93
N PHE A 36 4.79 11.12 17.71
CA PHE A 36 5.84 10.93 18.71
C PHE A 36 6.30 12.24 19.34
N GLU A 37 5.93 13.38 18.75
CA GLU A 37 6.24 14.69 19.30
C GLU A 37 5.21 15.02 20.37
N LYS A 38 5.69 15.35 21.59
CA LYS A 38 4.82 15.86 22.64
C LYS A 38 4.51 17.32 22.32
N LEU A 39 3.32 17.57 21.80
CA LEU A 39 2.89 18.91 21.41
C LEU A 39 2.68 19.81 22.64
N GLN A 40 3.11 21.07 22.54
CA GLN A 40 2.81 22.09 23.54
C GLN A 40 1.31 22.44 23.53
N PRO A 41 0.74 23.03 24.60
CA PRO A 41 -0.69 23.35 24.67
C PRO A 41 -1.22 24.25 23.54
N ASN A 42 -0.35 25.06 22.94
CA ASN A 42 -0.65 25.94 21.80
C ASN A 42 -0.36 25.29 20.42
N GLN A 43 0.13 24.06 20.41
CA GLN A 43 0.47 23.31 19.22
C GLN A 43 -0.53 22.17 19.02
N SER A 44 -1.05 22.07 17.81
CA SER A 44 -1.97 21.02 17.45
C SER A 44 -1.75 20.64 16.00
N ARG A 45 -1.85 19.33 15.73
CA ARG A 45 -1.76 18.78 14.39
C ARG A 45 -3.13 18.29 13.98
N GLN A 46 -3.70 18.95 13.00
CA GLN A 46 -4.91 18.48 12.33
C GLN A 46 -4.77 18.72 10.84
N PHE A 47 -5.11 17.70 10.07
CA PHE A 47 -5.02 17.75 8.62
C PHE A 47 -6.20 17.04 7.97
N ASN A 48 -6.37 17.32 6.69
CA ASN A 48 -7.36 16.69 5.83
C ASN A 48 -6.64 15.89 4.75
N ILE A 49 -7.34 14.88 4.24
CA ILE A 49 -6.86 13.96 3.22
C ILE A 49 -7.83 14.01 2.06
N THR A 50 -7.33 14.28 0.87
CA THR A 50 -8.10 14.24 -0.37
C THR A 50 -7.45 13.30 -1.38
N ILE A 51 -8.27 12.76 -2.26
CA ILE A 51 -7.86 11.97 -3.42
C ILE A 51 -8.48 12.58 -4.66
N ASN A 52 -7.67 12.94 -5.66
CA ASN A 52 -8.14 13.58 -6.90
C ASN A 52 -8.99 14.85 -6.65
N GLY A 53 -8.70 15.57 -5.57
CA GLY A 53 -9.45 16.76 -5.15
C GLY A 53 -10.71 16.47 -4.33
N GLU A 54 -11.15 15.22 -4.24
CA GLU A 54 -12.30 14.80 -3.42
C GLU A 54 -11.89 14.47 -1.99
N SER A 55 -12.75 14.82 -1.02
CA SER A 55 -12.50 14.57 0.41
C SER A 55 -12.54 13.08 0.73
N LEU A 56 -11.41 12.53 1.17
CA LEU A 56 -11.31 11.14 1.62
C LEU A 56 -11.52 11.04 3.13
N HIS A 57 -10.90 11.95 3.89
CA HIS A 57 -11.09 12.06 5.33
C HIS A 57 -10.77 13.48 5.82
N GLU A 58 -11.56 13.98 6.76
CA GLU A 58 -11.39 15.31 7.32
C GLU A 58 -11.03 15.24 8.80
N LYS A 59 -10.43 16.31 9.31
CA LYS A 59 -10.14 16.50 10.75
C LYS A 59 -9.38 15.34 11.38
N VAL A 60 -8.36 14.83 10.68
CA VAL A 60 -7.48 13.78 11.21
C VAL A 60 -6.59 14.39 12.28
N VAL A 61 -6.67 13.84 13.50
CA VAL A 61 -5.87 14.25 14.67
C VAL A 61 -5.12 13.03 15.21
N PRO A 62 -3.80 12.92 14.96
CA PRO A 62 -2.96 11.90 15.59
C PRO A 62 -2.85 12.13 17.10
N TYR A 63 -2.91 11.06 17.90
CA TYR A 63 -2.73 11.13 19.35
C TYR A 63 -1.29 10.79 19.76
N TYR A 64 -0.77 11.51 20.74
CA TYR A 64 0.59 11.31 21.27
C TYR A 64 0.80 9.87 21.75
N LEU A 65 1.89 9.24 21.30
CA LEU A 65 2.26 7.84 21.57
C LEU A 65 1.20 6.81 21.16
N SER A 66 0.33 7.19 20.24
CA SER A 66 -0.70 6.30 19.70
C SER A 66 -0.59 6.25 18.18
N SER A 67 -0.90 5.08 17.63
CA SER A 67 -1.00 4.88 16.19
C SER A 67 -2.46 4.86 15.76
N SER A 68 -2.78 5.58 14.67
CA SER A 68 -4.06 5.52 14.00
C SER A 68 -3.88 5.12 12.53
N THR A 69 -4.89 4.44 12.00
CA THR A 69 -4.95 4.05 10.59
C THR A 69 -6.20 4.65 9.98
N ILE A 70 -6.04 5.44 8.94
CA ILE A 70 -7.14 5.97 8.13
C ILE A 70 -7.16 5.22 6.81
N TYR A 71 -8.33 4.83 6.34
CA TYR A 71 -8.47 4.03 5.12
C TYR A 71 -9.64 4.52 4.26
N SER A 72 -9.59 4.20 2.97
CA SER A 72 -10.71 4.45 2.06
C SER A 72 -11.84 3.47 2.36
N THR A 73 -13.03 3.98 2.64
CA THR A 73 -14.23 3.15 2.92
C THR A 73 -14.88 2.61 1.65
N ARG A 74 -14.54 3.19 0.50
CA ARG A 74 -15.00 2.78 -0.83
C ARG A 74 -13.78 2.53 -1.72
N ALA A 75 -13.98 1.69 -2.73
CA ALA A 75 -13.00 1.50 -3.78
C ALA A 75 -12.77 2.82 -4.52
N LEU A 76 -11.51 3.16 -4.75
CA LEU A 76 -11.11 4.22 -5.65
C LEU A 76 -11.07 3.62 -7.05
N SER A 77 -12.00 4.02 -7.92
CA SER A 77 -12.26 3.41 -9.23
C SER A 77 -12.29 4.45 -10.35
N THR A 78 -11.55 5.54 -10.22
CA THR A 78 -11.60 6.65 -11.18
C THR A 78 -10.82 6.36 -12.47
N GLY A 79 -9.95 5.34 -12.46
CA GLY A 79 -9.04 5.04 -13.57
C GLY A 79 -8.00 6.14 -13.79
N GLY A 80 -6.84 5.79 -14.37
CA GLY A 80 -5.79 6.77 -14.67
C GLY A 80 -4.96 7.20 -13.46
N GLN A 81 -4.89 8.51 -13.20
CA GLN A 81 -3.99 9.07 -12.18
C GLN A 81 -4.70 9.31 -10.85
N TYR A 82 -4.08 8.82 -9.78
CA TYR A 82 -4.49 9.05 -8.40
C TYR A 82 -3.54 10.03 -7.74
N ASN A 83 -4.07 11.14 -7.26
CA ASN A 83 -3.34 12.21 -6.59
C ASN A 83 -3.86 12.34 -5.15
N LEU A 84 -3.15 11.72 -4.22
CA LEU A 84 -3.41 11.84 -2.79
C LEU A 84 -2.73 13.11 -2.28
N SER A 85 -3.50 13.94 -1.58
CA SER A 85 -2.94 15.10 -0.88
C SER A 85 -3.34 15.08 0.59
N ILE A 86 -2.35 15.31 1.46
CA ILE A 86 -2.54 15.44 2.91
C ILE A 86 -2.08 16.84 3.27
N PHE A 87 -3.00 17.69 3.72
CA PHE A 87 -2.72 19.10 3.95
C PHE A 87 -3.22 19.57 5.31
N LYS A 88 -2.46 20.50 5.89
CA LYS A 88 -2.77 21.11 7.19
C LYS A 88 -4.10 21.86 7.14
N ALA A 89 -4.92 21.73 8.18
CA ALA A 89 -6.12 22.53 8.32
C ALA A 89 -5.77 23.99 8.66
N LYS A 90 -6.54 24.96 8.13
CA LYS A 90 -6.20 26.41 8.16
C LYS A 90 -5.82 26.98 9.53
N ASN A 91 -6.43 26.47 10.61
CA ASN A 91 -6.25 26.99 11.97
C ASN A 91 -5.14 26.29 12.77
N PHE A 92 -4.47 25.30 12.18
CA PHE A 92 -3.52 24.45 12.88
C PHE A 92 -2.09 24.83 12.56
N THR A 93 -1.22 24.67 13.56
CA THR A 93 0.14 25.18 13.51
C THR A 93 1.09 24.19 12.84
N LEU A 94 0.90 22.89 13.09
CA LEU A 94 1.85 21.86 12.67
C LEU A 94 1.50 21.21 11.32
N PRO A 95 2.52 20.88 10.50
CA PRO A 95 2.31 20.22 9.20
C PRO A 95 1.69 18.82 9.34
N PRO A 96 1.17 18.22 8.26
CA PRO A 96 0.78 16.81 8.28
C PRO A 96 1.98 15.88 8.47
N ILE A 97 1.75 14.70 9.04
CA ILE A 97 2.72 13.61 9.14
C ILE A 97 2.19 12.39 8.42
N LEU A 98 3.06 11.51 7.92
CA LEU A 98 2.67 10.21 7.37
C LEU A 98 3.76 9.18 7.68
N ASN A 99 3.41 8.09 8.37
CA ASN A 99 4.37 7.06 8.76
C ASN A 99 4.48 5.94 7.72
N ALA A 100 3.36 5.51 7.14
CA ALA A 100 3.32 4.53 6.06
C ALA A 100 2.03 4.67 5.25
N ILE A 101 2.08 4.24 4.00
CA ILE A 101 0.92 4.09 3.13
C ILE A 101 0.96 2.71 2.47
N GLU A 102 -0.20 2.07 2.44
CA GLU A 102 -0.44 0.80 1.78
C GLU A 102 -1.54 1.02 0.74
N VAL A 103 -1.24 0.66 -0.50
CA VAL A 103 -2.20 0.71 -1.60
C VAL A 103 -2.47 -0.73 -2.04
N TYR A 104 -3.73 -1.10 -1.98
CA TYR A 104 -4.23 -2.43 -2.25
C TYR A 104 -5.10 -2.39 -3.50
N THR A 105 -4.93 -3.36 -4.40
CA THR A 105 -5.86 -3.56 -5.50
C THR A 105 -6.39 -4.99 -5.51
N VAL A 106 -7.66 -5.13 -5.90
CA VAL A 106 -8.29 -6.43 -6.09
C VAL A 106 -7.96 -6.90 -7.50
N LYS A 107 -7.14 -7.95 -7.61
CA LYS A 107 -6.92 -8.63 -8.88
C LYS A 107 -7.84 -9.83 -8.99
N GLU A 108 -8.79 -9.75 -9.91
CA GLU A 108 -9.55 -10.91 -10.36
C GLU A 108 -8.71 -11.69 -11.37
N PHE A 109 -8.25 -12.87 -10.96
CA PHE A 109 -7.62 -13.80 -11.88
C PHE A 109 -8.73 -14.53 -12.63
N LEU A 110 -8.89 -14.22 -13.91
CA LEU A 110 -9.81 -14.93 -14.81
C LEU A 110 -9.40 -16.40 -15.04
N GLU A 111 -8.17 -16.76 -14.68
CA GLU A 111 -7.64 -18.11 -14.80
C GLU A 111 -8.08 -18.98 -13.61
N SER A 112 -8.63 -20.17 -13.90
CA SER A 112 -8.88 -21.18 -12.88
C SER A 112 -7.56 -21.58 -12.22
N ARG A 113 -7.52 -21.64 -10.87
CA ARG A 113 -6.40 -22.15 -10.06
C ARG A 113 -5.75 -23.37 -10.71
N THR A 114 -4.42 -23.54 -10.67
CA THR A 114 -3.77 -24.81 -11.07
C THR A 114 -4.56 -26.01 -10.53
N ASN A 115 -4.81 -27.01 -11.37
CA ASN A 115 -5.43 -28.23 -10.88
C ASN A 115 -4.48 -28.84 -9.84
N GLN A 116 -4.99 -29.24 -8.67
CA GLN A 116 -4.18 -29.86 -7.63
C GLN A 116 -3.41 -31.08 -8.14
N ALA A 117 -4.00 -31.82 -9.08
CA ALA A 117 -3.33 -32.96 -9.73
C ALA A 117 -2.05 -32.55 -10.47
N ASP A 118 -2.02 -31.37 -11.10
CA ASP A 118 -0.82 -30.87 -11.80
C ASP A 118 0.28 -30.47 -10.80
N VAL A 119 -0.12 -29.89 -9.66
CA VAL A 119 0.78 -29.55 -8.55
C VAL A 119 1.40 -30.82 -7.95
N ASP A 120 0.58 -31.84 -7.74
CA ASP A 120 1.02 -33.12 -7.18
C ASP A 120 1.96 -33.85 -8.16
N ALA A 121 1.68 -33.82 -9.46
CA ALA A 121 2.53 -34.40 -10.50
C ALA A 121 3.92 -33.73 -10.55
N ILE A 122 3.99 -32.40 -10.54
CA ILE A 122 5.26 -31.67 -10.53
C ILE A 122 6.05 -31.96 -9.24
N THR A 123 5.35 -32.04 -8.10
CA THR A 123 5.97 -32.37 -6.81
C THR A 123 6.55 -33.79 -6.82
N SER A 124 5.84 -34.75 -7.43
CA SER A 124 6.31 -36.12 -7.61
C SER A 124 7.53 -36.21 -8.54
N ILE A 125 7.59 -35.41 -9.60
CA ILE A 125 8.77 -35.34 -10.48
C ILE A 125 9.96 -34.76 -9.71
N LYS A 126 9.78 -33.70 -8.92
CA LYS A 126 10.85 -33.14 -8.09
C LYS A 126 11.42 -34.15 -7.09
N SER A 127 10.55 -34.91 -6.43
CA SER A 127 10.98 -35.92 -5.47
C SER A 127 11.73 -37.06 -6.15
N THR A 128 11.24 -37.53 -7.30
CA THR A 128 11.86 -38.60 -8.09
C THR A 128 13.27 -38.24 -8.55
N TYR A 129 13.44 -37.03 -9.09
CA TYR A 129 14.73 -36.57 -9.64
C TYR A 129 15.60 -35.80 -8.63
N LYS A 130 15.20 -35.74 -7.35
CA LYS A 130 15.91 -35.03 -6.26
C LYS A 130 16.26 -33.59 -6.64
N ILE A 131 15.33 -32.89 -7.27
CA ILE A 131 15.53 -31.49 -7.68
C ILE A 131 15.41 -30.61 -6.43
N GLU A 132 16.54 -30.14 -5.91
CA GLU A 132 16.61 -29.25 -4.74
C GLU A 132 16.27 -27.78 -5.06
N LYS A 133 16.06 -27.47 -6.36
CA LYS A 133 15.78 -26.10 -6.81
C LYS A 133 14.36 -25.68 -6.42
N ASN A 134 14.27 -24.57 -5.69
CA ASN A 134 13.00 -23.92 -5.40
C ASN A 134 12.36 -23.42 -6.71
N TRP A 135 11.12 -23.85 -6.98
CA TRP A 135 10.31 -23.30 -8.07
C TRP A 135 9.20 -22.50 -7.40
N GLN A 136 8.98 -21.28 -7.85
CA GLN A 136 7.94 -20.38 -7.34
C GLN A 136 7.06 -19.92 -8.52
N GLY A 137 5.77 -19.70 -8.26
CA GLY A 137 4.77 -19.31 -9.26
C GLY A 137 3.67 -20.35 -9.46
N ASP A 138 2.57 -19.94 -10.07
CA ASP A 138 1.52 -20.85 -10.56
C ASP A 138 2.03 -21.50 -11.86
N PRO A 139 2.06 -22.85 -11.96
CA PRO A 139 2.47 -23.56 -13.18
C PRO A 139 1.70 -23.14 -14.44
N ARG A 140 0.47 -22.63 -14.32
CA ARG A 140 -0.29 -22.10 -15.46
C ARG A 140 0.11 -20.69 -15.88
N HIS A 141 0.80 -19.94 -15.02
CA HIS A 141 1.16 -18.55 -15.27
C HIS A 141 2.61 -18.40 -15.77
N LEU A 142 3.04 -19.31 -16.65
CA LEU A 142 4.35 -19.30 -17.31
C LEU A 142 4.41 -18.37 -18.53
N LEU A 143 3.75 -17.22 -18.46
CA LEU A 143 3.99 -16.15 -19.42
C LEU A 143 4.68 -14.99 -18.70
N ARG A 144 6.02 -15.02 -18.81
CA ARG A 144 6.93 -13.86 -18.77
C ARG A 144 7.69 -13.52 -17.47
N CYS A 145 8.23 -14.53 -16.76
CA CYS A 145 9.33 -14.30 -15.83
C CYS A 145 10.51 -15.24 -16.12
N THR A 146 11.40 -14.82 -17.02
CA THR A 146 12.63 -15.57 -17.35
C THR A 146 13.67 -15.50 -16.22
N TRP A 147 13.55 -14.56 -15.27
CA TRP A 147 14.51 -14.37 -14.18
C TRP A 147 13.86 -13.69 -12.95
N CYS A 148 13.34 -14.45 -11.99
CA CYS A 148 13.09 -13.92 -10.64
C CYS A 148 13.57 -14.94 -9.58
N ILE A 149 14.71 -14.62 -8.97
CA ILE A 149 15.07 -15.01 -7.61
C ILE A 149 14.76 -13.77 -6.77
N ASP A 150 14.01 -13.88 -5.66
CA ASP A 150 14.31 -13.23 -4.36
C ASP A 150 13.18 -13.35 -3.29
N THR A 151 13.53 -14.06 -2.19
CA THR A 151 13.08 -13.98 -0.76
C THR A 151 11.65 -14.34 -0.31
N PRO A 152 11.45 -14.78 0.97
CA PRO A 152 10.38 -15.72 1.33
C PRO A 152 9.30 -15.13 2.26
N THR A 153 8.00 -15.27 1.95
CA THR A 153 6.97 -15.61 2.96
C THR A 153 5.60 -16.01 2.37
N PHE A 154 5.08 -17.14 2.89
CA PHE A 154 3.68 -17.51 3.16
C PHE A 154 2.67 -17.76 2.02
N LEU A 155 2.42 -19.04 1.74
CA LEU A 155 1.20 -19.54 1.09
C LEU A 155 0.16 -19.96 2.15
N ARG A 156 -1.03 -19.32 2.17
CA ARG A 156 -2.24 -19.96 2.71
C ARG A 156 -3.51 -19.37 2.07
N LYS A 157 -4.22 -20.21 1.30
CA LYS A 157 -5.60 -20.05 0.76
C LYS A 157 -5.89 -18.72 0.03
N MET A 158 -5.72 -18.72 -1.30
CA MET A 158 -6.05 -17.56 -2.14
C MET A 158 -7.59 -17.37 -2.30
N LYS A 159 -8.14 -16.51 -1.45
CA LYS A 159 -9.20 -15.53 -1.76
C LYS A 159 -8.63 -14.48 -2.77
N PRO A 160 -9.44 -13.57 -3.38
CA PRO A 160 -8.94 -12.54 -4.31
C PRO A 160 -7.57 -12.01 -3.86
N VAL A 161 -6.57 -12.14 -4.74
CA VAL A 161 -5.20 -11.81 -4.36
C VAL A 161 -5.13 -10.30 -4.29
N VAL A 162 -4.93 -9.83 -3.07
CA VAL A 162 -4.70 -8.43 -2.79
C VAL A 162 -3.22 -8.16 -3.14
N GLN A 163 -2.96 -7.41 -4.21
CA GLN A 163 -1.61 -6.93 -4.46
C GLN A 163 -1.34 -5.72 -3.56
N VAL A 164 -0.26 -5.79 -2.79
CA VAL A 164 0.12 -4.77 -1.81
C VAL A 164 1.33 -4.00 -2.32
N ALA A 165 1.16 -2.70 -2.58
CA ALA A 165 2.29 -1.81 -2.69
C ALA A 165 2.46 -1.10 -1.35
N ARG A 166 3.52 -1.44 -0.61
CA ARG A 166 3.87 -0.78 0.65
C ARG A 166 4.94 0.25 0.35
N PHE A 167 4.59 1.53 0.50
CA PHE A 167 5.54 2.60 0.26
C PHE A 167 6.05 3.14 1.59
N SER A 168 7.36 2.97 1.82
CA SER A 168 8.04 3.61 2.93
C SER A 168 8.30 5.08 2.57
N PRO A 169 8.00 6.04 3.46
CA PRO A 169 8.13 7.46 3.15
C PRO A 169 9.54 7.88 2.69
N LYS A 170 10.60 7.15 3.08
CA LYS A 170 11.98 7.45 2.65
C LYS A 170 12.19 7.42 1.12
N LEU A 171 11.30 6.79 0.36
CA LEU A 171 11.46 6.60 -1.09
C LEU A 171 10.69 7.62 -1.95
N PHE A 172 9.82 8.47 -1.38
CA PHE A 172 8.94 9.36 -2.15
C PHE A 172 9.14 10.85 -1.92
N PHE A 173 9.75 11.26 -0.81
CA PHE A 173 10.06 12.66 -0.59
C PHE A 173 11.45 12.95 -1.17
N ASN A 174 11.51 13.55 -2.35
CA ASN A 174 12.72 14.25 -2.80
C ASN A 174 13.01 15.35 -1.77
N ILE A 175 14.07 15.15 -0.97
CA ILE A 175 14.57 16.03 0.09
C ILE A 175 15.19 17.29 -0.51
#